data_AF-A0A0J6IBI4-F1
#
_entry.id   AF-A0A0J6IBI4-F1
#
_cell.length_a   1.000
_cell.length_b   1.000
_cell.length_c   1.000
_cell.angle_alpha   90.00
_cell.angle_beta   90.00
_cell.angle_gamma   90.00
#
_symmetry.space_group_name_H-M   'P 1'
#
loop_
_entity.id
_entity.type
_entity.pdbx_description
1 polymer ?
#
loop_
_entity_poly.entity_id
_entity_poly.type
_entity_poly.pdbx_seq_one_letter_code
_entity_poly.pdbx_strand_id
1 'polypeptide(L)'
;MFRLLRFQARTLLRATCRYNSTAPTSPPLLAKLRADLKTAMKARDTVRLDVLRAVISEINNAAKTSSPIQTDLQLLALIRKRSSSLESSSQEYVNAGRHDLKERNDTEISVLNEYAGQVQTTTKEEIESAVTQTIENLRSEGKKVDIGAIMKAAFAPGGPLNGKPAEKGVVSKIAAKSISTA
;
A
#
# COMPACT_ATOMS: atom_id res chain seq x y z
N MET A 1 -27.88 -63.73 41.10
CA MET A 1 -28.12 -63.25 39.72
C MET A 1 -27.31 -61.98 39.48
N PHE A 2 -26.12 -62.10 38.86
CA PHE A 2 -25.25 -60.97 38.55
C PHE A 2 -25.66 -60.35 37.21
N ARG A 3 -26.04 -59.07 37.22
CA ARG A 3 -26.38 -58.32 36.00
C ARG A 3 -25.17 -57.46 35.60
N LEU A 4 -24.46 -57.90 34.57
CA LEU A 4 -23.37 -57.15 33.92
C LEU A 4 -23.94 -55.84 33.34
N LEU A 5 -23.58 -54.70 33.92
CA LEU A 5 -23.79 -53.40 33.28
C LEU A 5 -22.79 -53.27 32.12
N ARG A 6 -23.31 -53.31 30.90
CA ARG A 6 -22.57 -53.01 29.66
C ARG A 6 -22.08 -51.56 29.70
N PHE A 7 -20.76 -51.38 29.68
CA PHE A 7 -20.14 -50.09 29.38
C PHE A 7 -20.48 -49.71 27.92
N GLN A 8 -21.40 -48.76 27.76
CA GLN A 8 -21.60 -48.08 26.47
C GLN A 8 -20.42 -47.13 26.26
N ALA A 9 -19.47 -47.52 25.40
CA ALA A 9 -18.42 -46.64 24.94
C ALA A 9 -19.05 -45.50 24.13
N ARG A 10 -19.20 -44.32 24.75
CA ARG A 10 -19.54 -43.09 24.03
C ARG A 10 -18.37 -42.75 23.13
N THR A 11 -18.49 -43.11 21.86
CA THR A 11 -17.59 -42.64 20.80
C THR A 11 -17.69 -41.12 20.74
N LEU A 12 -16.65 -40.45 21.24
CA LEU A 12 -16.46 -39.02 21.06
C LEU A 12 -16.22 -38.78 19.57
N LEU A 13 -17.29 -38.50 18.82
CA LEU A 13 -17.21 -37.85 17.53
C LEU A 13 -16.60 -36.45 17.76
N ARG A 14 -15.27 -36.39 17.81
CA ARG A 14 -14.51 -35.15 17.66
C ARG A 14 -14.84 -34.64 16.25
N ALA A 15 -15.80 -33.72 16.17
CA ALA A 15 -15.96 -32.87 15.01
C ALA A 15 -14.62 -32.15 14.78
N THR A 16 -13.88 -32.58 13.77
CA THR A 16 -12.69 -31.88 13.30
C THR A 16 -13.16 -30.60 12.63
N CYS A 17 -13.35 -29.56 13.42
CA CYS A 17 -13.57 -28.21 12.90
C CYS A 17 -12.29 -27.83 12.14
N ARG A 18 -12.32 -27.95 10.81
CA ARG A 18 -11.23 -27.46 9.95
C ARG A 18 -11.26 -25.94 10.01
N TYR A 19 -10.35 -25.35 10.77
CA TYR A 19 -10.03 -23.94 10.68
C TYR A 19 -9.40 -23.66 9.32
N ASN A 20 -10.21 -23.33 8.31
CA ASN A 20 -9.68 -22.59 7.17
C ASN A 20 -10.16 -21.15 7.31
N SER A 21 -9.26 -20.30 7.80
CA SER A 21 -9.50 -18.86 7.89
C SER A 21 -9.35 -18.26 6.49
N THR A 22 -10.47 -17.96 5.84
CA THR A 22 -10.51 -17.16 4.60
C THR A 22 -10.41 -15.66 4.90
N ALA A 23 -9.70 -15.27 5.96
CA ALA A 23 -9.51 -13.87 6.28
C ALA A 23 -8.70 -13.20 5.15
N PRO A 24 -9.15 -12.08 4.58
CA PRO A 24 -8.36 -11.33 3.62
C PRO A 24 -7.04 -10.94 4.30
N THR A 25 -5.92 -11.33 3.69
CA THR A 25 -4.59 -10.98 4.16
C THR A 25 -4.49 -9.46 4.18
N SER A 26 -4.49 -8.87 5.37
CA SER A 26 -4.34 -7.42 5.50
C SER A 26 -2.94 -7.01 5.04
N PRO A 27 -2.80 -5.89 4.31
CA PRO A 27 -1.49 -5.40 3.91
C PRO A 27 -0.58 -5.23 5.16
N PRO A 28 0.69 -5.65 5.13
CA PRO A 28 1.56 -5.56 6.31
C PRO A 28 1.75 -4.11 6.77
N LEU A 29 1.71 -3.12 5.86
CA LEU A 29 1.73 -1.70 6.25
C LEU A 29 0.46 -1.30 7.01
N LEU A 30 -0.71 -1.77 6.56
CA LEU A 30 -1.97 -1.50 7.24
C LEU A 30 -2.01 -2.14 8.64
N ALA A 31 -1.42 -3.33 8.80
CA ALA A 31 -1.25 -3.94 10.12
C ALA A 31 -0.37 -3.08 11.05
N LYS A 32 0.74 -2.52 10.53
CA LYS A 32 1.59 -1.57 11.27
C LYS A 32 0.82 -0.32 11.67
N LEU A 33 0.10 0.33 10.75
CA LEU A 33 -0.69 1.54 11.07
C LEU A 33 -1.71 1.29 12.19
N ARG A 34 -2.35 0.12 12.22
CA ARG A 34 -3.28 -0.26 13.29
C ARG A 34 -2.59 -0.54 14.62
N ALA A 35 -1.38 -1.11 14.60
CA ALA A 35 -0.58 -1.28 15.81
C ALA A 35 -0.13 0.08 16.35
N ASP A 36 0.38 0.93 15.48
CA ASP A 36 0.85 2.27 15.80
C ASP A 36 -0.27 3.15 16.33
N LEU A 37 -1.49 3.03 15.80
CA LEU A 37 -2.67 3.72 16.33
C LEU A 37 -2.85 3.44 17.83
N LYS A 38 -2.71 2.18 18.24
CA LYS A 38 -2.81 1.79 19.66
C LYS A 38 -1.66 2.37 20.48
N THR A 39 -0.45 2.42 19.91
CA THR A 39 0.70 3.03 20.58
C THR A 39 0.54 4.54 20.75
N ALA A 40 0.07 5.25 19.72
CA ALA A 40 -0.18 6.69 19.76
C ALA A 40 -1.28 7.04 20.79
N MET A 41 -2.33 6.21 20.87
CA MET A 41 -3.35 6.34 21.92
C MET A 41 -2.79 6.22 23.34
N LYS A 42 -1.82 5.31 23.56
CA LYS A 42 -1.17 5.14 24.86
C LYS A 42 -0.19 6.29 25.18
N ALA A 43 0.56 6.73 24.16
CA ALA A 43 1.53 7.82 24.28
C ALA A 43 0.88 9.22 24.36
N ARG A 44 -0.43 9.32 24.10
CA ARG A 44 -1.19 10.59 24.01
C ARG A 44 -0.60 11.58 22.98
N ASP A 45 0.04 11.06 21.95
CA ASP A 45 0.49 11.84 20.80
C ASP A 45 -0.71 12.16 19.92
N THR A 46 -1.26 13.37 20.05
CA THR A 46 -2.48 13.79 19.36
C THR A 46 -2.28 13.93 17.86
N VAL A 47 -1.14 14.48 17.43
CA VAL A 47 -0.84 14.71 16.01
C VAL A 47 -0.76 13.39 15.26
N ARG A 48 0.07 12.45 15.74
CA ARG A 48 0.22 11.15 15.10
C ARG A 48 -1.08 10.36 15.12
N LEU A 49 -1.84 10.44 16.20
CA LEU A 49 -3.13 9.78 16.35
C LEU A 49 -4.16 10.31 15.34
N ASP A 50 -4.23 11.62 15.12
CA ASP A 50 -5.16 12.22 14.16
C ASP A 50 -4.81 11.80 12.73
N VAL A 51 -3.52 11.84 12.37
CA VAL A 51 -3.02 11.38 11.06
C VAL A 51 -3.38 9.91 10.84
N LEU A 52 -3.08 9.04 11.81
CA LEU A 52 -3.34 7.60 11.69
C LEU A 52 -4.84 7.29 11.56
N ARG A 53 -5.70 7.99 12.32
CA ARG A 53 -7.16 7.85 12.20
C ARG A 53 -7.66 8.29 10.85
N ALA A 54 -7.14 9.40 10.34
CA ALA A 54 -7.54 9.91 9.05
C ALA A 54 -7.17 8.95 7.91
N VAL A 55 -5.95 8.41 7.91
CA VAL A 55 -5.52 7.39 6.94
C VAL A 55 -6.39 6.14 7.02
N ILE A 56 -6.67 5.62 8.23
CA ILE A 56 -7.55 4.45 8.40
C ILE A 56 -8.98 4.74 7.91
N SER A 57 -9.49 5.94 8.16
CA SER A 57 -10.80 6.38 7.66
C SER A 57 -10.85 6.39 6.13
N GLU A 58 -9.83 6.94 5.47
CA GLU A 58 -9.73 6.94 4.01
C GLU A 58 -9.66 5.52 3.43
N ILE A 59 -8.93 4.60 4.07
CA ILE A 59 -8.91 3.18 3.68
C ILE A 59 -10.31 2.58 3.79
N ASN A 60 -11.00 2.81 4.91
CA ASN A 60 -12.35 2.30 5.12
C ASN A 60 -13.36 2.90 4.13
N ASN A 61 -13.17 4.16 3.73
CA ASN A 61 -13.98 4.80 2.69
C ASN A 61 -13.68 4.18 1.32
N ALA A 62 -12.42 3.98 0.96
CA ALA A 62 -12.02 3.32 -0.27
C ALA A 62 -12.58 1.89 -0.37
N ALA A 63 -12.63 1.16 0.75
CA ALA A 63 -13.21 -0.19 0.82
C ALA A 63 -14.72 -0.24 0.48
N LYS A 64 -15.44 0.89 0.59
CA LYS A 64 -16.86 1.00 0.22
C LYS A 64 -17.07 1.39 -1.25
N THR A 65 -15.99 1.74 -1.95
CA THR A 65 -16.03 2.13 -3.38
C THR A 65 -15.64 0.96 -4.28
N SER A 66 -15.74 1.14 -5.60
CA SER A 66 -15.34 0.13 -6.59
C SER A 66 -13.83 -0.14 -6.64
N SER A 67 -13.00 0.69 -5.99
CA SER A 67 -11.54 0.58 -5.94
C SER A 67 -11.02 0.40 -4.50
N PRO A 68 -11.19 -0.79 -3.89
CA PRO A 68 -10.68 -1.05 -2.55
C PRO A 68 -9.14 -1.11 -2.51
N ILE A 69 -8.58 -0.66 -1.39
CA ILE A 69 -7.14 -0.73 -1.13
C ILE A 69 -6.82 -2.12 -0.56
N GLN A 70 -6.13 -2.93 -1.36
CA GLN A 70 -5.77 -4.30 -1.03
C GLN A 70 -4.26 -4.50 -0.89
N THR A 71 -3.46 -3.60 -1.45
CA THR A 71 -2.00 -3.72 -1.52
C THR A 71 -1.30 -2.55 -0.84
N ASP A 72 -0.09 -2.77 -0.32
CA ASP A 72 0.72 -1.70 0.28
C ASP A 72 1.04 -0.57 -0.71
N LEU A 73 1.13 -0.90 -2.00
CA LEU A 73 1.31 0.08 -3.07
C LEU A 73 0.15 1.06 -3.20
N GLN A 74 -1.08 0.55 -3.14
CA GLN A 74 -2.28 1.38 -3.17
C GLN A 74 -2.38 2.23 -1.90
N LEU A 75 -1.98 1.68 -0.75
CA LEU A 75 -1.91 2.42 0.50
C LEU A 75 -0.86 3.54 0.44
N LEU A 76 0.31 3.29 -0.13
CA LEU A 76 1.34 4.31 -0.36
C LEU A 76 0.83 5.42 -1.28
N ALA A 77 0.12 5.08 -2.35
CA ALA A 77 -0.48 6.06 -3.24
C ALA A 77 -1.50 6.95 -2.52
N LEU A 78 -2.30 6.39 -1.61
CA LEU A 78 -3.19 7.15 -0.74
C LEU A 78 -2.41 8.09 0.19
N ILE A 79 -1.37 7.60 0.86
CA ILE A 79 -0.52 8.42 1.74
C ILE A 79 0.07 9.61 0.98
N ARG A 80 0.61 9.38 -0.23
CA ARG A 80 1.15 10.44 -1.10
C ARG A 80 0.09 11.45 -1.50
N LYS A 81 -1.11 10.99 -1.88
CA LYS A 81 -2.23 11.86 -2.21
C LYS A 81 -2.60 12.75 -1.04
N ARG A 82 -2.63 12.20 0.18
CA ARG A 82 -2.92 12.94 1.40
C ARG A 82 -1.84 13.98 1.71
N SER A 83 -0.56 13.62 1.61
CA SER A 83 0.55 14.58 1.77
C SER A 83 0.44 15.74 0.80
N SER A 84 0.18 15.47 -0.49
CA SER A 84 0.01 16.53 -1.50
C SER A 84 -1.20 17.43 -1.21
N SER A 85 -2.30 16.87 -0.69
CA SER A 85 -3.47 17.65 -0.27
C SER A 85 -3.15 18.55 0.93
N LEU A 86 -2.33 18.09 1.88
CA LEU A 86 -1.90 18.89 3.02
C LEU A 86 -0.93 20.00 2.59
N GLU A 87 -0.06 19.74 1.61
CA GLU A 87 0.84 20.73 1.02
C GLU A 87 0.05 21.85 0.33
N SER A 88 -0.97 21.50 -0.47
CA SER A 88 -1.83 22.51 -1.10
C SER A 88 -2.59 23.34 -0.06
N SER A 89 -3.14 22.71 0.98
CA SER A 89 -3.81 23.43 2.07
C SER A 89 -2.84 24.27 2.90
N SER A 90 -1.61 23.81 3.09
CA SER A 90 -0.55 24.57 3.77
C SER A 90 -0.26 25.87 3.02
N GLN A 91 -0.14 25.81 1.68
CA GLN A 91 0.05 26.98 0.84
C GLN A 91 -1.14 27.95 0.91
N GLU A 92 -2.38 27.45 0.93
CA GLU A 92 -3.58 28.25 1.10
C GLU A 92 -3.60 28.97 2.45
N TYR A 93 -3.21 28.30 3.54
CA TYR A 93 -3.12 28.91 4.87
C TYR A 93 -2.04 29.98 4.97
N VAL A 94 -0.90 29.79 4.29
CA VAL A 94 0.14 30.83 4.17
C VAL A 94 -0.43 32.07 3.47
N ASN A 95 -1.14 31.88 2.36
CA ASN A 95 -1.76 32.99 1.63
C ASN A 95 -2.82 33.73 2.49
N ALA A 96 -3.47 33.02 3.42
CA ALA A 96 -4.44 33.59 4.36
C ALA A 96 -3.80 34.17 5.65
N GLY A 97 -2.47 34.16 5.79
CA GLY A 97 -1.76 34.66 6.97
C GLY A 97 -1.89 33.77 8.22
N ARG A 98 -2.31 32.50 8.07
CA ARG A 98 -2.56 31.54 9.16
C ARG A 98 -1.39 30.57 9.31
N HIS A 99 -0.30 31.04 9.90
CA HIS A 99 0.91 30.24 10.13
C HIS A 99 0.72 29.11 11.14
N ASP A 100 -0.22 29.27 12.07
CA ASP A 100 -0.62 28.25 13.05
C ASP A 100 -1.10 26.96 12.37
N LEU A 101 -1.92 27.09 11.33
CA LEU A 101 -2.46 25.94 10.59
C LEU A 101 -1.41 25.32 9.66
N LYS A 102 -0.50 26.13 9.12
CA LYS A 102 0.63 25.67 8.31
C LYS A 102 1.56 24.78 9.13
N GLU A 103 1.96 25.23 10.33
CA GLU A 103 2.81 24.42 11.22
C GLU A 103 2.15 23.08 11.57
N ARG A 104 0.84 23.09 11.84
CA ARG A 104 0.09 21.85 12.06
C ARG A 104 0.17 20.93 10.83
N ASN A 105 -0.13 21.43 9.63
CA ASN A 105 -0.04 20.62 8.41
C ASN A 105 1.37 20.06 8.18
N ASP A 106 2.41 20.86 8.41
CA ASP A 106 3.80 20.44 8.26
C ASP A 106 4.15 19.28 9.21
N THR A 107 3.67 19.33 10.47
CA THR A 107 3.84 18.21 11.41
C THR A 107 3.11 16.94 10.94
N GLU A 108 1.89 17.07 10.39
CA GLU A 108 1.15 15.93 9.84
C GLU A 108 1.87 15.33 8.62
N ILE A 109 2.39 16.17 7.73
CA ILE A 109 3.19 15.76 6.57
C ILE A 109 4.45 14.99 7.02
N SER A 110 5.14 15.46 8.07
CA SER A 110 6.30 14.75 8.62
C SER A 110 5.96 13.32 9.03
N VAL A 111 4.85 13.13 9.76
CA VAL A 111 4.39 11.80 10.17
C VAL A 111 4.04 10.93 8.97
N LEU A 112 3.34 11.47 7.97
CA LEU A 112 3.02 10.73 6.73
C LEU A 112 4.29 10.32 5.97
N ASN A 113 5.31 11.18 5.93
CA ASN A 113 6.58 10.91 5.27
C ASN A 113 7.37 9.79 5.97
N GLU A 114 7.32 9.70 7.30
CA GLU A 114 7.89 8.56 8.05
C GLU A 114 7.28 7.25 7.58
N TYR A 115 5.94 7.19 7.45
CA TYR A 115 5.25 5.99 6.97
C TYR A 115 5.50 5.70 5.49
N ALA A 116 5.60 6.73 4.66
CA ALA A 116 5.94 6.58 3.25
C ALA A 116 7.37 6.03 3.07
N GLY A 117 8.34 6.50 3.87
CA GLY A 117 9.73 6.04 3.83
C GLY A 117 9.93 4.62 4.36
N GLN A 118 9.05 4.13 5.23
CA GLN A 118 9.06 2.73 5.68
C GLN A 118 8.64 1.75 4.58
N VAL A 119 7.98 2.21 3.52
CA VAL A 119 7.72 1.39 2.34
C VAL A 119 9.00 1.37 1.53
N GLN A 120 9.65 0.21 1.45
CA GLN A 120 10.78 -0.02 0.56
C GLN A 120 10.27 0.09 -0.88
N THR A 121 10.14 1.30 -1.41
CA THR A 121 9.86 1.51 -2.82
C THR A 121 11.11 1.18 -3.60
N THR A 122 10.94 0.48 -4.72
CA THR A 122 12.02 0.32 -5.70
C THR A 122 12.58 1.70 -6.04
N THR A 123 13.90 1.85 -5.93
CA THR A 123 14.57 3.12 -6.19
C THR A 123 14.33 3.55 -7.64
N LYS A 124 14.36 4.87 -7.91
CA LYS A 124 14.12 5.39 -9.26
C LYS A 124 15.11 4.79 -10.27
N GLU A 125 16.35 4.56 -9.85
CA GLU A 125 17.42 3.96 -10.65
C GLU A 125 17.11 2.50 -11.02
N GLU A 126 16.62 1.70 -10.06
CA GLU A 126 16.18 0.34 -10.34
C GLU A 126 14.99 0.31 -11.30
N ILE A 127 14.05 1.26 -11.18
CA ILE A 127 12.92 1.38 -12.11
C ILE A 127 13.42 1.76 -13.51
N GLU A 128 14.35 2.71 -13.61
CA GLU A 128 14.96 3.11 -14.88
C GLU A 128 15.67 1.92 -15.54
N SER A 129 16.47 1.16 -14.78
CA SER A 129 17.14 -0.05 -15.29
C SER A 129 16.17 -1.14 -15.75
N ALA A 130 15.05 -1.33 -15.04
CA ALA A 130 14.05 -2.31 -15.41
C ALA A 130 13.30 -1.86 -16.68
N VAL A 131 13.04 -0.56 -16.82
CA VAL A 131 12.43 0.03 -18.00
C VAL A 131 13.36 -0.07 -19.21
N THR A 132 14.65 0.23 -19.09
CA THR A 132 15.61 0.07 -20.20
C THR A 132 15.73 -1.39 -20.65
N GLN A 133 15.85 -2.33 -19.71
CA GLN A 133 15.87 -3.77 -20.02
C GLN A 133 14.60 -4.22 -20.73
N THR A 134 13.43 -3.75 -20.30
CA THR A 134 12.15 -4.11 -20.96
C THR A 134 12.05 -3.51 -22.36
N ILE A 135 12.59 -2.30 -22.57
CA ILE A 135 12.66 -1.69 -23.91
C ILE A 135 13.59 -2.48 -24.83
N GLU A 136 14.76 -2.89 -24.35
CA GLU A 136 15.70 -3.73 -25.12
C GLU A 136 15.07 -5.07 -25.52
N ASN A 137 14.39 -5.74 -24.58
CA ASN A 137 13.68 -6.99 -24.85
C ASN A 137 12.55 -6.80 -25.87
N LEU A 138 11.80 -5.69 -25.80
CA LEU A 138 10.74 -5.42 -26.78
C LEU A 138 11.30 -5.10 -28.18
N ARG A 139 12.45 -4.42 -28.24
CA ARG A 139 13.15 -4.14 -29.50
C ARG A 139 13.71 -5.41 -30.13
N SER A 140 14.31 -6.31 -29.33
CA SER A 140 14.83 -7.59 -29.85
C SER A 140 13.72 -8.52 -30.34
N GLU A 141 12.53 -8.44 -29.75
CA GLU A 141 11.32 -9.14 -30.22
C GLU A 141 10.65 -8.47 -31.43
N GLY A 142 11.16 -7.34 -31.93
CA GLY A 142 10.61 -6.60 -33.07
C GLY A 142 9.22 -5.98 -32.81
N LYS A 143 8.84 -5.84 -31.54
CA LYS A 143 7.53 -5.30 -31.14
C LYS A 143 7.60 -3.77 -31.05
N LYS A 144 6.46 -3.13 -31.31
CA LYS A 144 6.34 -1.68 -31.20
C LYS A 144 6.56 -1.24 -29.74
N VAL A 145 7.53 -0.34 -29.54
CA VAL A 145 7.87 0.23 -28.24
C VAL A 145 6.91 1.37 -27.92
N ASP A 146 5.72 1.01 -27.45
CA ASP A 146 4.74 1.96 -26.92
C ASP A 146 4.71 1.90 -25.38
N ILE A 147 4.31 2.99 -24.72
CA ILE A 147 4.20 3.07 -23.25
C ILE A 147 3.36 1.90 -22.70
N GLY A 148 2.25 1.58 -23.35
CA GLY A 148 1.38 0.47 -22.96
C GLY A 148 2.05 -0.90 -23.10
N ALA A 149 2.92 -1.09 -24.10
CA ALA A 149 3.67 -2.33 -24.30
C ALA A 149 4.75 -2.50 -23.22
N ILE A 150 5.49 -1.42 -22.90
CA ILE A 150 6.49 -1.41 -21.82
C ILE A 150 5.82 -1.74 -20.47
N MET A 151 4.71 -1.08 -20.15
CA MET A 151 3.99 -1.35 -18.91
C MET A 151 3.50 -2.81 -18.85
N LYS A 152 2.96 -3.34 -19.96
CA LYS A 152 2.49 -4.73 -20.01
C LYS A 152 3.63 -5.72 -19.80
N ALA A 153 4.80 -5.49 -20.41
CA ALA A 153 5.97 -6.35 -20.28
C ALA A 153 6.64 -6.24 -18.90
N ALA A 154 6.77 -5.03 -18.36
CA ALA A 154 7.42 -4.81 -17.07
C ALA A 154 6.63 -5.39 -15.89
N PHE A 155 5.29 -5.38 -15.97
CA PHE A 155 4.38 -5.94 -14.95
C PHE A 155 3.82 -7.34 -15.30
N ALA A 156 4.29 -7.98 -16.37
CA ALA A 156 3.89 -9.35 -16.74
C ALA A 156 4.36 -10.39 -15.70
N PRO A 157 3.73 -11.59 -15.60
CA PRO A 157 4.29 -12.73 -14.86
C PRO A 157 5.73 -13.00 -15.29
N GLY A 158 6.71 -12.76 -14.41
CA GLY A 158 8.15 -12.86 -14.70
C GLY A 158 8.86 -11.55 -15.10
N GLY A 159 8.16 -10.42 -15.17
CA GLY A 159 8.75 -9.11 -15.48
C GLY A 159 9.58 -8.52 -14.34
N PRO A 160 10.55 -7.62 -14.62
CA PRO A 160 11.49 -7.07 -13.63
C PRO A 160 10.81 -6.22 -12.55
N LEU A 161 9.60 -5.72 -12.81
CA LEU A 161 8.79 -4.93 -11.86
C LEU A 161 7.60 -5.72 -11.29
N ASN A 162 7.48 -7.01 -11.61
CA ASN A 162 6.43 -7.84 -11.03
C ASN A 162 6.77 -8.21 -9.58
N GLY A 163 5.84 -7.97 -8.67
CA GLY A 163 6.03 -8.16 -7.23
C GLY A 163 6.87 -7.10 -6.53
N LYS A 164 7.55 -6.21 -7.29
CA LYS A 164 8.23 -5.05 -6.72
C LYS A 164 7.23 -3.92 -6.43
N PRO A 165 7.36 -3.22 -5.29
CA PRO A 165 6.56 -2.05 -4.99
C PRO A 165 6.98 -0.84 -5.86
N ALA A 166 6.65 -0.91 -7.15
CA ALA A 166 6.83 0.16 -8.12
C ALA A 166 5.51 0.88 -8.40
N GLU A 167 5.52 2.20 -8.32
CA GLU A 167 4.35 3.02 -8.63
C GLU A 167 4.17 3.12 -10.15
N LYS A 168 3.01 2.65 -10.66
CA LYS A 168 2.69 2.62 -12.09
C LYS A 168 2.83 3.99 -12.77
N GLY A 169 2.52 5.07 -12.06
CA GLY A 169 2.63 6.45 -12.56
C GLY A 169 4.07 6.95 -12.68
N VAL A 170 5.00 6.44 -11.87
CA VAL A 170 6.43 6.76 -12.00
C VAL A 170 7.03 6.00 -13.18
N VAL A 171 6.68 4.72 -13.32
CA VAL A 171 7.09 3.88 -14.46
C VAL A 171 6.61 4.48 -15.78
N SER A 172 5.37 4.98 -15.87
CA SER A 172 4.85 5.58 -17.10
C SER A 172 5.57 6.88 -17.47
N LYS A 173 5.89 7.74 -16.50
CA LYS A 173 6.68 8.97 -16.72
C LYS A 173 8.10 8.66 -17.19
N ILE A 174 8.75 7.66 -16.58
CA ILE A 174 10.09 7.21 -16.96
C ILE A 174 10.07 6.60 -18.36
N ALA A 175 9.09 5.75 -18.67
CA ALA A 175 8.91 5.17 -20.00
C ALA A 175 8.64 6.24 -21.07
N ALA A 176 7.83 7.26 -20.76
CA ALA A 176 7.58 8.37 -21.68
C ALA A 176 8.87 9.17 -21.94
N LYS A 177 9.66 9.43 -20.90
CA LYS A 177 10.96 10.10 -21.01
C LYS A 177 11.96 9.30 -21.84
N SER A 178 12.04 7.98 -21.63
CA SER A 178 12.99 7.11 -22.36
C SER A 178 12.60 6.91 -23.82
N ILE A 179 11.31 6.89 -24.16
CA ILE A 179 10.84 6.90 -25.56
C ILE A 179 11.11 8.26 -26.21
N SER A 180 10.87 9.37 -25.52
CA SER A 180 11.08 10.71 -26.08
C SER A 180 12.55 11.08 -26.29
N THR A 181 13.46 10.41 -25.58
CA THR A 181 14.91 10.64 -25.68
C THR A 181 15.56 9.74 -26.74
N ALA A 182 14.84 8.73 -27.25
CA ALA A 182 15.28 7.80 -28.28
C ALA A 182 14.76 8.20 -29.67
#